data_AF-A0A2E1BDV5-F1
#
_entry.id   AF-A0A2E1BDV5-F1
#
_cell.length_a   1.000
_cell.length_b   1.000
_cell.length_c   1.000
_cell.angle_alpha   90.00
_cell.angle_beta   90.00
_cell.angle_gamma   90.00
#
_symmetry.space_group_name_H-M   'P 1'
#
loop_
_entity.id
_entity.type
_entity.pdbx_description
1 polymer ?
#
loop_
_entity_poly.entity_id
_entity_poly.type
_entity_poly.pdbx_seq_one_letter_code
_entity_poly.pdbx_strand_id
1 'polypeptide(L)'
;MTQELRLRIVSGAVLAVVVLLITWAGGGLFNLLAVAIGGLVFHEWLEMSRARDARDQPSVGRWSTPVLGGIAVMIAVAILVFLELFGLALALSCFGAAAFWFLGRRAAMPFWFAGAVIYAAGSMIALAALRNGGEAGLFAILFLFAVVWTTDIMAYFVGRALGGPKLAPSISPGKTWSGAIGG
;
A
#
# COMPACT_ATOMS: atom_id res chain seq x y z
N MET A 1 7.90 30.50 9.25
CA MET A 1 7.44 29.14 8.86
C MET A 1 6.24 28.81 9.73
N THR A 2 5.08 28.48 9.15
CA THR A 2 3.88 28.16 9.96
C THR A 2 4.14 26.91 10.79
N GLN A 3 3.57 26.83 11.99
CA GLN A 3 3.74 25.69 12.92
C GLN A 3 3.40 24.34 12.25
N GLU A 4 2.35 24.34 11.42
CA GLU A 4 1.94 23.22 10.57
C GLU A 4 3.03 22.76 9.59
N LEU A 5 3.72 23.69 8.92
CA LEU A 5 4.75 23.34 7.96
C LEU A 5 5.99 22.75 8.66
N ARG A 6 6.34 23.28 9.83
CA ARG A 6 7.43 22.74 10.65
C ARG A 6 7.12 21.33 11.11
N LEU A 7 5.90 21.08 11.56
CA LEU A 7 5.48 19.75 12.01
C LEU A 7 5.60 18.72 10.88
N ARG A 8 5.14 19.06 9.67
CA ARG A 8 5.20 18.17 8.50
C ARG A 8 6.62 17.84 8.06
N ILE A 9 7.52 18.83 8.09
CA ILE A 9 8.94 18.63 7.73
C ILE A 9 9.61 17.72 8.75
N VAL A 10 9.41 17.99 10.04
CA VAL A 10 10.03 17.21 11.12
C VAL A 10 9.49 15.78 11.13
N SER A 11 8.17 15.59 11.04
CA SER A 11 7.58 14.24 11.03
C SER A 11 8.02 13.44 9.82
N GLY A 12 8.08 14.06 8.63
CA GLY A 12 8.57 13.43 7.41
C GLY A 12 10.04 13.01 7.52
N ALA A 13 10.90 13.89 8.04
CA ALA A 13 12.32 13.58 8.23
C ALA A 13 12.52 12.44 9.25
N VAL A 14 11.82 12.48 10.38
CA VAL A 14 11.88 11.42 11.40
C VAL A 14 11.44 10.08 10.82
N LEU A 15 10.31 10.06 10.08
CA LEU A 15 9.81 8.85 9.46
C LEU A 15 10.80 8.29 8.43
N ALA A 16 11.38 9.15 7.59
CA ALA A 16 12.38 8.74 6.61
C ALA A 16 13.60 8.10 7.29
N VAL A 17 14.13 8.71 8.35
CA VAL A 17 15.26 8.15 9.12
C VAL A 17 14.89 6.80 9.72
N VAL A 18 13.72 6.68 10.36
CA VAL A 18 13.26 5.42 10.97
C VAL A 18 13.14 4.32 9.91
N VAL A 19 12.50 4.60 8.77
CA VAL A 19 12.37 3.65 7.67
C VAL A 19 13.73 3.22 7.15
N LEU A 20 14.65 4.17 6.91
CA LEU A 20 16.00 3.85 6.42
C LEU A 20 16.80 3.01 7.42
N LEU A 21 16.68 3.26 8.72
CA LEU A 21 17.33 2.45 9.76
C LEU A 21 16.76 1.03 9.82
N ILE A 22 15.44 0.88 9.74
CA ILE A 22 14.79 -0.44 9.67
C ILE A 22 15.19 -1.19 8.39
N THR A 23 15.25 -0.48 7.26
CA THR A 23 15.75 -1.01 5.98
C THR A 23 17.19 -1.44 6.11
N TRP A 24 18.06 -0.64 6.74
CA TRP A 24 19.45 -1.03 6.96
C TRP A 24 19.56 -2.30 7.80
N ALA A 25 18.82 -2.38 8.92
CA ALA A 25 18.80 -3.55 9.80
C ALA A 25 18.28 -4.83 9.10
N GLY A 26 17.24 -4.72 8.27
CA GLY A 26 16.70 -5.84 7.50
C GLY A 26 16.04 -6.95 8.33
N GLY A 27 15.93 -8.13 7.74
CA GLY A 27 15.43 -9.35 8.39
C GLY A 27 14.02 -9.19 8.98
N GLY A 28 13.80 -9.81 10.14
CA GLY A 28 12.50 -9.80 10.82
C GLY A 28 11.97 -8.39 11.16
N LEU A 29 12.86 -7.41 11.42
CA LEU A 29 12.45 -6.04 11.71
C LEU A 29 11.88 -5.36 10.46
N PHE A 30 12.49 -5.58 9.30
CA PHE A 30 11.94 -5.08 8.05
C PHE A 30 10.66 -5.83 7.63
N ASN A 31 10.59 -7.14 7.88
CA ASN A 31 9.36 -7.91 7.66
C ASN A 31 8.20 -7.38 8.51
N LEU A 32 8.46 -6.99 9.77
CA LEU A 32 7.48 -6.34 10.63
C LEU A 32 6.99 -5.02 10.01
N LEU A 33 7.89 -4.19 9.49
CA LEU A 33 7.53 -2.95 8.80
C LEU A 33 6.67 -3.23 7.55
N ALA A 34 7.04 -4.21 6.73
CA ALA A 34 6.28 -4.61 5.55
C ALA A 34 4.87 -5.11 5.91
N VAL A 35 4.75 -5.94 6.95
CA VAL A 35 3.47 -6.43 7.47
C VAL A 35 2.62 -5.28 8.03
N ALA A 36 3.24 -4.34 8.76
CA ALA A 36 2.55 -3.15 9.27
C ALA A 36 2.01 -2.29 8.11
N ILE A 37 2.80 -2.06 7.06
CA ILE A 37 2.38 -1.33 5.87
C ILE A 37 1.21 -2.05 5.18
N GLY A 38 1.31 -3.36 4.94
CA GLY A 38 0.21 -4.13 4.34
C GLY A 38 -1.04 -4.12 5.21
N GLY A 39 -0.91 -4.21 6.53
CA GLY A 39 -2.03 -4.09 7.48
C GLY A 39 -2.70 -2.72 7.43
N LEU A 40 -1.92 -1.63 7.38
CA LEU A 40 -2.42 -0.27 7.23
C LEU A 40 -3.14 -0.07 5.89
N VAL A 41 -2.55 -0.53 4.78
CA VAL A 41 -3.19 -0.48 3.46
C VAL A 41 -4.53 -1.20 3.47
N PHE A 42 -4.58 -2.39 4.08
CA PHE A 42 -5.82 -3.15 4.21
C PHE A 42 -6.85 -2.41 5.07
N HIS A 43 -6.45 -1.89 6.22
CA HIS A 43 -7.31 -1.14 7.13
C HIS A 43 -7.96 0.07 6.45
N GLU A 44 -7.14 0.94 5.86
CA GLU A 44 -7.59 2.15 5.17
C GLU A 44 -8.52 1.81 3.99
N TRP A 45 -8.18 0.76 3.22
CA TRP A 45 -9.02 0.31 2.12
C TRP A 45 -10.40 -0.13 2.61
N LEU A 46 -10.45 -0.90 3.70
CA LEU A 46 -11.71 -1.35 4.29
C LEU A 46 -12.54 -0.18 4.83
N GLU A 47 -11.91 0.78 5.50
CA GLU A 47 -12.58 1.95 6.02
C GLU A 47 -13.22 2.78 4.89
N MET A 48 -12.46 3.07 3.84
CA MET A 48 -12.98 3.77 2.66
C MET A 48 -14.12 3.00 1.99
N SER A 49 -14.00 1.68 1.87
CA SER A 49 -15.01 0.84 1.22
C SER A 49 -16.31 0.77 2.05
N ARG A 50 -16.19 0.67 3.37
CA ARG A 50 -17.34 0.71 4.30
C ARG A 50 -18.03 2.07 4.30
N ALA A 51 -17.26 3.16 4.33
CA ALA A 51 -17.79 4.52 4.33
C ALA A 51 -18.58 4.83 3.05
N ARG A 52 -18.14 4.30 1.90
CA ARG A 52 -18.88 4.37 0.64
C ARG A 52 -20.17 3.54 0.69
N ASP A 53 -20.08 2.28 1.07
CA ASP A 53 -21.26 1.39 1.14
C ASP A 53 -22.31 1.88 2.14
N ALA A 54 -21.90 2.45 3.28
CA ALA A 54 -22.82 3.01 4.27
C ALA A 54 -23.63 4.21 3.73
N ARG A 55 -23.08 4.96 2.77
CA ARG A 55 -23.80 6.04 2.08
C ARG A 55 -24.80 5.51 1.07
N ASP A 56 -24.42 4.46 0.34
CA ASP A 56 -25.24 3.92 -0.76
C ASP A 56 -26.34 2.96 -0.26
N GLN A 57 -26.03 2.07 0.70
CA GLN A 57 -26.95 1.04 1.24
C GLN A 57 -26.60 0.65 2.69
N PRO A 58 -27.24 1.26 3.72
CA PRO A 58 -26.95 0.95 5.13
C PRO A 58 -27.48 -0.44 5.51
N SER A 59 -26.64 -1.46 5.35
CA SER A 59 -26.93 -2.85 5.75
C SER A 59 -26.03 -3.26 6.92
N VAL A 60 -26.64 -3.58 8.05
CA VAL A 60 -25.94 -4.00 9.28
C VAL A 60 -25.51 -5.47 9.14
N GLY A 61 -24.20 -5.76 9.26
CA GLY A 61 -23.68 -7.12 9.36
C GLY A 61 -23.03 -7.73 8.10
N ARG A 62 -23.17 -7.11 6.92
CA ARG A 62 -22.58 -7.60 5.65
C ARG A 62 -21.05 -7.62 5.64
N TRP A 63 -20.42 -6.83 6.49
CA TRP A 63 -18.97 -6.62 6.52
C TRP A 63 -18.21 -7.52 7.50
N SER A 64 -18.88 -8.13 8.49
CA SER A 64 -18.18 -8.88 9.54
C SER A 64 -17.47 -10.12 8.99
N THR A 65 -18.15 -10.91 8.18
CA THR A 65 -17.60 -12.15 7.59
C THR A 65 -16.46 -11.91 6.60
N PRO A 66 -16.54 -11.00 5.61
CA PRO A 66 -15.42 -10.76 4.72
C PRO A 66 -14.22 -10.18 5.46
N VAL A 67 -14.44 -9.28 6.43
CA VAL A 67 -13.35 -8.65 7.17
C VAL A 67 -12.58 -9.68 7.99
N LEU A 68 -13.27 -10.57 8.71
CA LEU A 68 -12.60 -11.64 9.46
C LEU A 68 -11.83 -12.58 8.52
N GLY A 69 -12.43 -12.95 7.38
CA GLY A 69 -11.74 -13.76 6.37
C GLY A 69 -10.50 -13.05 5.81
N GLY A 70 -10.60 -11.76 5.51
CA GLY A 70 -9.51 -10.95 4.99
C GLY A 70 -8.38 -10.82 6.01
N ILE A 71 -8.70 -10.57 7.29
CA ILE A 71 -7.73 -10.57 8.39
C ILE A 71 -7.03 -11.92 8.49
N ALA A 72 -7.77 -13.03 8.42
CA ALA A 72 -7.19 -14.37 8.47
C ALA A 72 -6.22 -14.62 7.31
N VAL A 73 -6.58 -14.20 6.09
CA VAL A 73 -5.68 -14.26 4.92
C VAL A 73 -4.44 -13.41 5.16
N MET A 74 -4.59 -12.17 5.64
CA MET A 74 -3.47 -11.25 5.88
C MET A 74 -2.52 -11.77 6.96
N ILE A 75 -3.04 -12.38 8.03
CA ILE A 75 -2.22 -13.04 9.07
C ILE A 75 -1.47 -14.24 8.49
N ALA A 76 -2.14 -15.08 7.72
CA ALA A 76 -1.51 -16.25 7.10
C ALA A 76 -0.41 -15.82 6.12
N VAL A 77 -0.64 -14.78 5.31
CA VAL A 77 0.36 -14.17 4.43
C VAL A 77 1.53 -13.60 5.23
N ALA A 78 1.27 -12.89 6.33
CA ALA A 78 2.32 -12.36 7.20
C ALA A 78 3.19 -13.48 7.77
N ILE A 79 2.59 -14.58 8.24
CA ILE A 79 3.33 -15.76 8.70
C ILE A 79 4.23 -16.30 7.57
N LEU A 80 3.70 -16.47 6.37
CA LEU A 80 4.47 -16.95 5.21
C LEU A 80 5.61 -15.99 4.82
N VAL A 81 5.41 -14.68 4.97
CA VAL A 81 6.46 -13.66 4.79
C VAL A 81 7.59 -13.83 5.81
N PHE A 82 7.27 -14.05 7.09
CA PHE A 82 8.27 -14.31 8.13
C PHE A 82 9.01 -15.64 7.93
N LEU A 83 8.37 -16.62 7.29
CA LEU A 83 8.99 -17.88 6.88
C LEU A 83 9.72 -17.80 5.54
N GLU A 84 9.78 -16.61 4.91
CA GLU A 84 10.39 -16.36 3.60
C GLU A 84 9.81 -17.21 2.45
N LEU A 85 8.58 -17.71 2.63
CA LEU A 85 7.82 -18.49 1.64
C LEU A 85 7.02 -17.58 0.70
N PHE A 86 7.70 -16.62 0.05
CA PHE A 86 7.05 -15.55 -0.73
C PHE A 86 6.16 -16.06 -1.88
N GLY A 87 6.57 -17.13 -2.56
CA GLY A 87 5.77 -17.74 -3.62
C GLY A 87 4.44 -18.31 -3.12
N LEU A 88 4.46 -18.94 -1.94
CA LEU A 88 3.24 -19.45 -1.29
C LEU A 88 2.39 -18.30 -0.75
N ALA A 89 3.02 -17.26 -0.20
CA ALA A 89 2.34 -16.05 0.25
C ALA A 89 1.57 -15.38 -0.90
N LEU A 90 2.19 -15.27 -2.09
CA LEU A 90 1.55 -14.75 -3.28
C LEU A 90 0.42 -15.66 -3.76
N ALA A 91 0.64 -16.97 -3.83
CA ALA A 91 -0.39 -17.94 -4.22
C ALA A 91 -1.61 -17.88 -3.30
N LEU A 92 -1.40 -17.80 -1.98
CA LEU A 92 -2.46 -17.64 -0.99
C LEU A 92 -3.20 -16.31 -1.15
N SER A 93 -2.48 -15.22 -1.44
CA SER A 93 -3.09 -13.91 -1.69
C SER A 93 -3.98 -13.93 -2.93
N CYS A 94 -3.50 -14.54 -4.02
CA CYS A 94 -4.26 -14.72 -5.25
C CYS A 94 -5.50 -15.61 -5.01
N PHE A 95 -5.33 -16.71 -4.28
CA PHE A 95 -6.43 -17.60 -3.94
C PHE A 95 -7.48 -16.90 -3.06
N GLY A 96 -7.05 -16.17 -2.02
CA GLY A 96 -7.93 -15.39 -1.16
C GLY A 96 -8.71 -14.34 -1.95
N ALA A 97 -8.04 -13.58 -2.82
CA ALA A 97 -8.69 -12.59 -3.67
C ALA A 97 -9.69 -13.24 -4.64
N ALA A 98 -9.36 -14.37 -5.26
CA ALA A 98 -10.27 -15.12 -6.13
C ALA A 98 -11.49 -15.66 -5.37
N ALA A 99 -11.28 -16.15 -4.14
CA ALA A 99 -12.35 -16.59 -3.27
C ALA A 99 -13.29 -15.42 -2.93
N PHE A 100 -12.76 -14.27 -2.48
CA PHE A 100 -13.58 -13.09 -2.22
C PHE A 100 -14.32 -12.57 -3.45
N TRP A 101 -13.69 -12.62 -4.62
CA TRP A 101 -14.34 -12.29 -5.88
C TRP A 101 -15.53 -13.20 -6.17
N PHE A 102 -15.35 -14.52 -6.04
CA PHE A 102 -16.38 -15.50 -6.35
C PHE A 102 -17.51 -15.53 -5.31
N LEU A 103 -17.17 -15.53 -4.02
CA LEU A 103 -18.14 -15.47 -2.93
C LEU A 103 -18.88 -14.13 -2.94
N GLY A 104 -18.20 -13.04 -3.28
CA GLY A 104 -18.80 -11.72 -3.36
C GLY A 104 -19.91 -11.62 -4.40
N ARG A 105 -19.82 -12.35 -5.51
CA ARG A 105 -20.92 -12.47 -6.49
C ARG A 105 -22.18 -13.11 -5.92
N ARG A 106 -22.04 -14.02 -4.95
CA ARG A 106 -23.17 -14.78 -4.37
C ARG A 106 -23.73 -14.14 -3.11
N ALA A 107 -22.86 -13.59 -2.27
CA ALA A 107 -23.20 -13.01 -0.97
C ALA A 107 -23.41 -11.49 -1.04
N ALA A 108 -23.59 -10.97 -2.26
CA ALA A 108 -23.61 -9.55 -2.55
C ALA A 108 -22.47 -8.81 -1.85
N MET A 109 -21.22 -9.27 -1.82
CA MET A 109 -20.12 -8.48 -1.23
C MET A 109 -19.53 -7.51 -2.26
N PRO A 110 -19.00 -6.35 -1.84
CA PRO A 110 -18.35 -5.44 -2.78
C PRO A 110 -17.14 -6.09 -3.43
N PHE A 111 -17.08 -6.07 -4.77
CA PHE A 111 -15.97 -6.67 -5.52
C PHE A 111 -14.61 -6.04 -5.18
N TRP A 112 -14.60 -4.80 -4.69
CA TRP A 112 -13.41 -4.08 -4.24
C TRP A 112 -12.68 -4.77 -3.07
N PHE A 113 -13.35 -5.68 -2.35
CA PHE A 113 -12.75 -6.43 -1.25
C PHE A 113 -11.64 -7.39 -1.72
N ALA A 114 -11.83 -8.03 -2.87
CA ALA A 114 -10.79 -8.84 -3.50
C ALA A 114 -9.54 -7.99 -3.82
N GLY A 115 -9.76 -6.75 -4.27
CA GLY A 115 -8.72 -5.74 -4.48
C GLY A 115 -7.98 -5.40 -3.19
N ALA A 116 -8.70 -5.20 -2.08
CA ALA A 116 -8.11 -4.90 -0.78
C ALA A 116 -7.10 -5.98 -0.35
N VAL A 117 -7.48 -7.25 -0.49
CA VAL A 117 -6.63 -8.39 -0.10
C VAL A 117 -5.39 -8.47 -0.98
N ILE A 118 -5.54 -8.52 -2.31
CA ILE A 118 -4.39 -8.73 -3.19
C ILE A 118 -3.45 -7.54 -3.20
N TYR A 119 -3.97 -6.31 -3.10
CA TYR A 119 -3.15 -5.11 -3.11
C TYR A 119 -2.37 -4.97 -1.80
N ALA A 120 -3.04 -5.13 -0.66
CA ALA A 120 -2.39 -5.03 0.65
C ALA A 120 -1.38 -6.16 0.90
N ALA A 121 -1.75 -7.40 0.56
CA ALA A 121 -0.86 -8.55 0.65
C ALA A 121 0.31 -8.42 -0.33
N GLY A 122 0.03 -7.98 -1.56
CA GLY A 122 1.05 -7.71 -2.58
C GLY A 122 2.08 -6.68 -2.12
N SER A 123 1.64 -5.59 -1.47
CA SER A 123 2.55 -4.58 -0.93
C SER A 123 3.49 -5.16 0.14
N MET A 124 2.98 -5.92 1.12
CA MET A 124 3.85 -6.51 2.15
C MET A 124 4.80 -7.56 1.56
N ILE A 125 4.32 -8.41 0.65
CA ILE A 125 5.13 -9.46 0.01
C ILE A 125 6.23 -8.83 -0.81
N ALA A 126 5.91 -7.85 -1.67
CA ALA A 126 6.87 -7.20 -2.55
C ALA A 126 7.99 -6.50 -1.76
N LEU A 127 7.63 -5.74 -0.70
CA LEU A 127 8.62 -5.08 0.14
C LEU A 127 9.54 -6.08 0.84
N ALA A 128 8.96 -7.09 1.51
CA ALA A 128 9.74 -8.08 2.26
C ALA A 128 10.62 -8.93 1.35
N ALA A 129 10.07 -9.42 0.23
CA ALA A 129 10.81 -10.22 -0.75
C ALA A 129 11.98 -9.44 -1.37
N LEU A 130 11.76 -8.16 -1.70
CA LEU A 130 12.82 -7.31 -2.26
C LEU A 130 13.95 -7.11 -1.24
N ARG A 131 13.61 -6.76 0.00
CA ARG A 131 14.64 -6.49 1.02
C ARG A 131 15.38 -7.75 1.47
N ASN A 132 14.73 -8.92 1.49
CA ASN A 132 15.36 -10.16 1.97
C ASN A 132 16.31 -10.82 0.95
N GLY A 133 16.53 -10.20 -0.22
CA GLY A 133 17.54 -10.60 -1.20
C GLY A 133 19.00 -10.30 -0.82
N GLY A 134 19.34 -10.26 0.47
CA GLY A 134 20.69 -9.95 0.96
C GLY A 134 21.16 -8.53 0.66
N GLU A 135 22.45 -8.36 0.32
CA GLU A 135 23.03 -7.05 -0.03
C GLU A 135 22.40 -6.47 -1.30
N ALA A 136 22.20 -7.29 -2.34
CA ALA A 136 21.53 -6.87 -3.57
C ALA A 136 20.09 -6.38 -3.28
N GLY A 137 19.38 -7.06 -2.37
CA GLY A 137 18.06 -6.64 -1.91
C GLY A 137 18.05 -5.29 -1.19
N LEU A 138 19.07 -5.02 -0.35
CA LEU A 138 19.26 -3.71 0.29
C LEU A 138 19.47 -2.60 -0.74
N PHE A 139 20.38 -2.80 -1.70
CA PHE A 139 20.60 -1.81 -2.77
C PHE A 139 19.35 -1.61 -3.62
N ALA A 140 18.64 -2.69 -3.96
CA ALA A 140 17.44 -2.63 -4.78
C ALA A 140 16.32 -1.83 -4.08
N ILE A 141 16.10 -2.01 -2.78
CA ILE A 141 15.06 -1.27 -2.07
C ILE A 141 15.44 0.19 -1.81
N LEU A 142 16.71 0.48 -1.55
CA LEU A 142 17.19 1.86 -1.44
C LEU A 142 17.08 2.59 -2.78
N PHE A 143 17.39 1.91 -3.87
CA PHE A 143 17.16 2.41 -5.22
C PHE A 143 15.67 2.65 -5.48
N LEU A 144 14.80 1.72 -5.10
CA LEU A 144 13.34 1.90 -5.19
C LEU A 144 12.87 3.17 -4.45
N PHE A 145 13.33 3.38 -3.21
CA PHE A 145 13.00 4.60 -2.46
C PHE A 145 13.53 5.85 -3.14
N ALA A 146 14.78 5.84 -3.59
CA ALA A 146 15.39 6.97 -4.28
C ALA A 146 14.61 7.34 -5.55
N VAL A 147 14.22 6.34 -6.36
CA VAL A 147 13.42 6.54 -7.56
C VAL A 147 12.07 7.12 -7.19
N VAL A 148 11.26 6.43 -6.36
CA VAL A 148 9.89 6.84 -6.05
C VAL A 148 9.86 8.24 -5.40
N TRP A 149 10.74 8.52 -4.44
CA TRP A 149 10.77 9.82 -3.78
C TRP A 149 11.22 10.92 -4.74
N THR A 150 12.23 10.66 -5.57
CA THR A 150 12.72 11.66 -6.53
C THR A 150 11.67 11.93 -7.60
N THR A 151 11.03 10.90 -8.16
CA THR A 151 9.99 11.07 -9.19
C THR A 151 8.79 11.85 -8.64
N ASP A 152 8.37 11.59 -7.40
CA ASP A 152 7.28 12.35 -6.76
C ASP A 152 7.64 13.83 -6.54
N ILE A 153 8.87 14.10 -6.08
CA ILE A 153 9.36 15.47 -5.87
C ILE A 153 9.48 16.21 -7.21
N MET A 154 10.06 15.56 -8.24
CA MET A 154 10.22 16.15 -9.57
C MET A 154 8.87 16.37 -10.25
N ALA A 155 7.93 15.43 -10.15
CA ALA A 155 6.59 15.60 -10.69
C ALA A 155 5.87 16.83 -10.11
N TYR A 156 6.05 17.08 -8.81
CA TYR A 156 5.51 18.28 -8.18
C TYR A 156 6.16 19.57 -8.71
N PHE A 157 7.50 19.63 -8.73
CA PHE A 157 8.20 20.86 -9.15
C PHE A 157 8.03 21.16 -10.64
N VAL A 158 8.18 20.16 -11.50
CA VAL A 158 7.99 20.30 -12.95
C VAL A 158 6.53 20.62 -13.26
N GLY A 159 5.58 19.92 -12.63
CA GLY A 159 4.16 20.16 -12.83
C GLY A 159 3.74 21.57 -12.42
N ARG A 160 4.32 22.11 -11.33
CA ARG A 160 4.06 23.48 -10.86
C ARG A 160 4.76 24.55 -11.69
N ALA A 161 5.97 24.30 -12.16
CA ALA A 161 6.77 25.27 -12.91
C ALA A 161 6.31 25.38 -14.38
N LEU A 162 6.08 24.25 -15.04
CA LEU A 162 5.67 24.22 -16.46
C LEU A 162 4.16 24.31 -16.65
N GLY A 163 3.37 23.82 -15.69
CA GLY A 163 1.91 23.80 -15.81
C GLY A 163 1.42 22.94 -16.98
N GLY A 164 0.32 23.32 -17.62
CA GLY A 164 -0.21 22.63 -18.80
C GLY A 164 -1.43 21.73 -18.52
N PRO A 165 -1.81 20.86 -19.48
CA PRO A 165 -3.03 20.08 -19.40
C PRO A 165 -3.05 19.17 -18.18
N LYS A 166 -4.20 19.15 -17.49
CA LYS A 166 -4.43 18.27 -16.34
C LYS A 166 -4.50 16.81 -16.81
N LEU A 167 -3.84 15.92 -16.07
CA LEU A 167 -3.75 14.50 -16.39
C LEU A 167 -5.10 13.78 -16.18
N ALA A 168 -5.74 14.03 -15.04
CA ALA A 168 -7.02 13.41 -14.68
C ALA A 168 -7.92 14.40 -13.91
N PRO A 169 -8.60 15.34 -14.61
CA PRO A 169 -9.32 16.44 -13.97
C PRO A 169 -10.41 16.02 -12.98
N SER A 170 -11.10 14.90 -13.26
CA SER A 170 -12.21 14.39 -12.45
C SER A 170 -11.79 13.57 -11.23
N ILE A 171 -10.56 13.05 -11.22
CA ILE A 171 -10.04 12.16 -10.14
C ILE A 171 -9.01 12.89 -9.28
N SER A 172 -8.10 13.64 -9.91
CA SER A 172 -6.99 14.32 -9.24
C SER A 172 -6.68 15.66 -9.92
N PRO A 173 -7.41 16.74 -9.56
CA PRO A 173 -7.37 18.02 -10.27
C PRO A 173 -6.02 18.74 -10.21
N GLY A 174 -5.11 18.33 -9.33
CA GLY A 174 -3.76 18.90 -9.17
C GLY A 174 -2.65 18.24 -10.00
N LYS A 175 -2.92 17.15 -10.74
CA LYS A 175 -1.89 16.45 -11.54
C LYS A 175 -1.87 16.98 -12.98
N THR A 176 -0.68 17.25 -13.53
CA THR A 176 -0.45 17.71 -14.91
C THR A 176 0.37 16.70 -15.71
N TRP A 177 0.22 16.71 -17.05
CA TRP A 177 1.04 15.88 -17.94
C TRP A 177 2.53 16.23 -17.88
N SER A 178 2.85 17.51 -17.76
CA SER A 178 4.23 17.98 -17.59
C SER A 178 4.88 17.41 -16.33
N GLY A 179 4.15 17.37 -15.21
CA GLY A 179 4.62 16.76 -13.97
C GLY A 179 4.84 15.26 -14.13
N ALA A 180 3.92 14.57 -14.80
CA ALA A 180 4.03 13.11 -15.01
C ALA A 180 5.20 12.70 -15.93
N ILE A 181 5.62 13.56 -16.86
CA ILE A 181 6.78 13.30 -17.73
C ILE A 181 8.09 13.71 -17.03
N GLY A 182 8.04 14.74 -16.18
CA GLY A 182 9.20 15.27 -15.49
C GLY A 182 9.62 14.48 -14.25
N GLY A 183 8.72 13.70 -13.67
CA GLY A 183 9.02 12.72 -12.62
C GLY A 183 9.29 11.35 -13.21
#